data_AF-A0A9W9UP21-F1
#
_entry.id   AF-A0A9W9UP21-F1
#
_cell.length_a   1.000
_cell.length_b   1.000
_cell.length_c   1.000
_cell.angle_alpha   90.00
_cell.angle_beta   90.00
_cell.angle_gamma   90.00
#
_symmetry.space_group_name_H-M   'P 1'
#
loop_
_entity.id
_entity.type
_entity.pdbx_description
1 polymer ?
#
loop_
_entity_poly.entity_id
_entity_poly.type
_entity_poly.pdbx_seq_one_letter_code
_entity_poly.pdbx_strand_id
1 'polypeptide(L)'
;MYVRVIIREDPRSASVYIADYIISRIQAFKPTPEQPFVLGLPTGSSPEFIYKILVQRHRAGEISFKNVVTFNMDEYVGLPRDHPESYHSFMYKHFFSHVDIPPQNINILNGEATDLTAECAAFEQRIALYGGIELFLGGVGPDGHIAFNEPGSSLNSRTRVKTLAYDTILANSRFFGNDVTKVPRMAMTVGIKTIMESREVVIVATGAHKAIAVQKGLEEAVNHMWTLSALQLHQHPLVVCDRDATLELKVKTVRYFESIEQAGTDARTQGPALVYRPRTYVPGPMPKTPKTAQQETPDRTPEKVPKDLRINTELHHAMEDDELTPDSMSSRLVDSAIGGLDGTIKSDLIFDRMGTRMTAL
;
A
#
# COMPACT_ATOMS: atom_id res chain seq x y z
N MET A 1 22.02 -7.35 4.97
CA MET A 1 20.87 -6.58 5.53
C MET A 1 19.70 -7.55 5.63
N TYR A 2 18.87 -7.43 6.67
CA TYR A 2 17.67 -8.26 6.87
C TYR A 2 16.47 -7.37 7.18
N VAL A 3 15.26 -7.88 6.89
CA VAL A 3 13.99 -7.24 7.23
C VAL A 3 13.81 -7.22 8.73
N ARG A 4 13.62 -6.02 9.31
CA ARG A 4 13.29 -5.90 10.73
C ARG A 4 11.81 -6.16 10.88
N VAL A 5 11.43 -7.02 11.82
CA VAL A 5 10.03 -7.29 12.15
C VAL A 5 9.84 -7.02 13.63
N ILE A 6 8.91 -6.14 13.95
CA ILE A 6 8.57 -5.76 15.32
C ILE A 6 7.15 -6.24 15.59
N ILE A 7 7.02 -7.11 16.58
CA ILE A 7 5.74 -7.74 16.94
C ILE A 7 5.26 -7.10 18.23
N ARG A 8 4.01 -6.65 18.22
CA ARG A 8 3.33 -6.08 19.39
C ARG A 8 2.07 -6.87 19.67
N GLU A 9 1.54 -6.70 20.88
CA GLU A 9 0.39 -7.51 21.32
C GLU A 9 -0.88 -7.19 20.53
N ASP A 10 -1.06 -5.94 20.12
CA ASP A 10 -2.31 -5.47 19.54
C ASP A 10 -2.09 -4.30 18.54
N PRO A 11 -3.11 -3.94 17.73
CA PRO A 11 -2.98 -2.87 16.74
C PRO A 11 -2.58 -1.51 17.32
N ARG A 12 -2.99 -1.19 18.55
CA ARG A 12 -2.68 0.09 19.20
C ARG A 12 -1.22 0.11 19.64
N SER A 13 -0.72 -0.95 20.27
CA SER A 13 0.70 -1.02 20.66
C SER A 13 1.64 -1.03 19.44
N ALA A 14 1.25 -1.67 18.33
CA ALA A 14 1.94 -1.54 17.04
C ALA A 14 1.95 -0.08 16.53
N SER A 15 0.81 0.61 16.62
CA SER A 15 0.68 2.00 16.16
C SER A 15 1.51 2.98 17.00
N VAL A 16 1.57 2.78 18.34
CA VAL A 16 2.43 3.57 19.24
C VAL A 16 3.89 3.43 18.85
N TYR A 17 4.36 2.20 18.63
CA TYR A 17 5.74 1.96 18.22
C TYR A 17 6.10 2.71 16.93
N ILE A 18 5.22 2.67 15.92
CA ILE A 18 5.47 3.36 14.65
C ILE A 18 5.46 4.88 14.83
N ALA A 19 4.51 5.42 15.59
CA ALA A 19 4.47 6.86 15.86
C ALA A 19 5.74 7.35 16.56
N ASP A 20 6.19 6.62 17.59
CA ASP A 20 7.43 6.92 18.31
C ASP A 20 8.65 6.78 17.39
N TYR A 21 8.65 5.78 16.49
CA TYR A 21 9.70 5.61 15.49
C TYR A 21 9.77 6.81 14.53
N ILE A 22 8.63 7.25 13.97
CA ILE A 22 8.56 8.42 13.08
C ILE A 22 9.06 9.68 13.80
N ILE A 23 8.60 9.91 15.04
CA ILE A 23 9.04 11.05 15.85
C ILE A 23 10.56 11.00 16.06
N SER A 24 11.10 9.84 16.44
CA SER A 24 12.54 9.68 16.64
C SER A 24 13.35 9.97 15.38
N ARG A 25 12.83 9.59 14.19
CA ARG A 25 13.49 9.83 12.91
C ARG A 25 13.47 11.31 12.53
N ILE A 26 12.34 11.98 12.69
CA ILE A 26 12.24 13.42 12.43
C ILE A 26 13.15 14.19 13.39
N GLN A 27 13.14 13.87 14.69
CA GLN A 27 13.98 14.53 15.69
C GLN A 27 15.48 14.27 15.47
N ALA A 28 15.87 13.05 15.11
CA ALA A 28 17.25 12.72 14.81
C ALA A 28 17.76 13.42 13.55
N PHE A 29 16.88 13.60 12.55
CA PHE A 29 17.20 14.31 11.31
C PHE A 29 17.34 15.82 11.51
N LYS A 30 16.61 16.40 12.48
CA LYS A 30 16.62 17.85 12.81
C LYS A 30 16.30 18.73 11.59
N PRO A 31 15.09 18.58 10.98
CA PRO A 31 14.78 19.25 9.73
C PRO A 31 14.76 20.77 9.84
N THR A 32 15.28 21.44 8.82
CA THR A 32 15.25 22.90 8.64
C THR A 32 14.43 23.25 7.39
N PRO A 33 14.10 24.53 7.15
CA PRO A 33 13.44 24.93 5.91
C PRO A 33 14.22 24.56 4.64
N GLU A 34 15.56 24.58 4.71
CA GLU A 34 16.46 24.26 3.60
C GLU A 34 16.68 22.75 3.43
N GLN A 35 16.52 21.99 4.52
CA GLN A 35 16.66 20.55 4.56
C GLN A 35 15.46 19.93 5.30
N PRO A 36 14.29 19.83 4.65
CA PRO A 36 13.10 19.27 5.28
C PRO A 36 13.20 17.75 5.39
N PHE A 37 12.46 17.17 6.35
CA PHE A 37 12.29 15.72 6.44
C PHE A 37 11.17 15.28 5.49
N VAL A 38 11.48 14.39 4.55
CA VAL A 38 10.52 13.93 3.54
C VAL A 38 9.85 12.62 3.98
N LEU A 39 8.53 12.65 4.16
CA LEU A 39 7.73 11.56 4.73
C LEU A 39 6.68 11.04 3.73
N GLY A 40 6.75 9.76 3.37
CA GLY A 40 5.73 9.05 2.62
C GLY A 40 4.59 8.57 3.53
N LEU A 41 3.32 8.75 3.13
CA LEU A 41 2.15 8.50 4.00
C LEU A 41 1.05 7.63 3.34
N PRO A 42 0.45 6.66 4.08
CA PRO A 42 -0.73 5.90 3.64
C PRO A 42 -2.06 6.57 3.96
N THR A 43 -3.10 6.05 3.32
CA THR A 43 -4.48 6.14 3.81
C THR A 43 -4.97 4.77 4.32
N GLY A 44 -6.28 4.64 4.55
CA GLY A 44 -6.91 3.41 5.03
C GLY A 44 -6.92 3.30 6.56
N SER A 45 -7.48 2.19 7.05
CA SER A 45 -7.75 2.01 8.48
C SER A 45 -6.48 1.77 9.32
N SER A 46 -5.47 1.11 8.78
CA SER A 46 -4.23 0.77 9.50
C SER A 46 -3.49 1.99 10.08
N PRO A 47 -3.27 3.10 9.33
CA PRO A 47 -2.56 4.26 9.85
C PRO A 47 -3.40 5.20 10.73
N GLU A 48 -4.72 5.02 10.86
CA GLU A 48 -5.56 5.98 11.59
C GLU A 48 -5.14 6.17 13.05
N PHE A 49 -4.78 5.07 13.74
CA PHE A 49 -4.29 5.15 15.11
C PHE A 49 -2.92 5.83 15.19
N ILE A 50 -2.06 5.60 14.21
CA ILE A 50 -0.74 6.26 14.11
C ILE A 50 -0.94 7.77 13.98
N TYR A 51 -1.83 8.22 13.10
CA TYR A 51 -2.14 9.65 12.95
C TYR A 51 -2.71 10.27 14.23
N LYS A 52 -3.64 9.60 14.91
CA LYS A 52 -4.17 10.06 16.20
C LYS A 52 -3.06 10.27 17.23
N ILE A 53 -2.10 9.35 17.30
CA ILE A 53 -0.97 9.44 18.23
C ILE A 53 -0.04 10.59 17.81
N LEU A 54 0.33 10.72 16.53
CA LEU A 54 1.17 11.82 16.05
C LEU A 54 0.53 13.19 16.33
N VAL A 55 -0.78 13.33 16.15
CA VAL A 55 -1.53 14.55 16.51
C VAL A 55 -1.48 14.83 18.01
N GLN A 56 -1.67 13.80 18.85
CA GLN A 56 -1.57 13.95 20.31
C GLN A 56 -0.18 14.41 20.74
N ARG A 57 0.88 13.79 20.20
CA ARG A 57 2.28 14.12 20.48
C ARG A 57 2.64 15.53 19.99
N HIS A 58 2.11 15.95 18.85
CA HIS A 58 2.24 17.32 18.38
C HIS A 58 1.59 18.33 19.33
N ARG A 59 0.34 18.08 19.76
CA ARG A 59 -0.37 18.94 20.73
C ARG A 59 0.32 19.01 22.09
N ALA A 60 1.05 17.94 22.47
CA ALA A 60 1.89 17.91 23.67
C ALA A 60 3.23 18.64 23.50
N GLY A 61 3.55 19.15 22.30
CA GLY A 61 4.80 19.86 22.03
C GLY A 61 6.01 18.95 21.78
N GLU A 62 5.80 17.64 21.62
CA GLU A 62 6.89 16.66 21.48
C GLU A 62 7.45 16.60 20.04
N ILE A 63 6.67 17.05 19.05
CA ILE A 63 7.05 17.02 17.63
C ILE A 63 6.44 18.20 16.88
N SER A 64 7.15 18.71 15.87
CA SER A 64 6.67 19.71 14.91
C SER A 64 6.83 19.19 13.49
N PHE A 65 5.86 19.53 12.64
CA PHE A 65 5.79 19.20 11.22
C PHE A 65 6.07 20.40 10.31
N LYS A 66 6.49 21.55 10.86
CA LYS A 66 6.81 22.78 10.10
C LYS A 66 7.80 22.56 8.96
N ASN A 67 8.84 21.75 9.22
CA ASN A 67 9.89 21.42 8.25
C ASN A 67 9.75 19.97 7.75
N VAL A 68 8.54 19.42 7.73
CA VAL A 68 8.24 18.12 7.14
C VAL A 68 7.54 18.35 5.79
N VAL A 69 7.95 17.58 4.78
CA VAL A 69 7.33 17.52 3.46
C VAL A 69 6.73 16.13 3.29
N THR A 70 5.46 16.04 2.89
CA THR A 70 4.76 14.76 2.79
C THR A 70 4.42 14.40 1.36
N PHE A 71 4.48 13.11 1.05
CA PHE A 71 4.01 12.52 -0.20
C PHE A 71 3.05 11.37 0.10
N ASN A 72 1.79 11.48 -0.33
CA ASN A 72 0.83 10.39 -0.20
C ASN A 72 1.00 9.35 -1.31
N MET A 73 0.66 8.09 -1.00
CA MET A 73 0.79 6.98 -1.93
C MET A 73 -0.09 7.08 -3.17
N ASP A 74 -1.32 7.53 -3.00
CA ASP A 74 -2.36 7.35 -3.99
C ASP A 74 -3.49 8.39 -3.86
N GLU A 75 -4.31 8.47 -4.90
CA GLU A 75 -5.60 9.18 -4.93
C GLU A 75 -6.51 8.55 -5.99
N TYR A 76 -7.82 8.56 -5.76
CA TYR A 76 -8.80 8.10 -6.75
C TYR A 76 -8.86 9.00 -7.98
N VAL A 77 -8.98 8.42 -9.17
CA VAL A 77 -9.19 9.20 -10.40
C VAL A 77 -10.66 9.57 -10.55
N GLY A 78 -10.93 10.83 -10.82
CA GLY A 78 -12.28 11.35 -11.08
C GLY A 78 -13.19 11.45 -9.86
N LEU A 79 -12.67 11.25 -8.65
CA LEU A 79 -13.38 11.55 -7.42
C LEU A 79 -13.09 13.00 -7.02
N PRO A 80 -14.10 13.84 -6.75
CA PRO A 80 -13.87 15.23 -6.35
C PRO A 80 -12.97 15.30 -5.12
N ARG A 81 -12.03 16.25 -5.13
CA ARG A 81 -11.08 16.44 -4.02
C ARG A 81 -11.77 16.63 -2.67
N ASP A 82 -12.89 17.33 -2.62
CA ASP A 82 -13.69 17.60 -1.42
C ASP A 82 -14.67 16.47 -1.06
N HIS A 83 -14.74 15.41 -1.85
CA HIS A 83 -15.54 14.23 -1.52
C HIS A 83 -15.06 13.62 -0.19
N PRO A 84 -15.95 13.25 0.75
CA PRO A 84 -15.55 12.73 2.07
C PRO A 84 -14.61 11.52 2.04
N GLU A 85 -14.74 10.69 1.01
CA GLU A 85 -13.94 9.47 0.79
C GLU A 85 -12.74 9.68 -0.16
N SER A 86 -12.45 10.91 -0.60
CA SER A 86 -11.18 11.19 -1.28
C SER A 86 -10.02 11.02 -0.31
N TYR A 87 -8.85 10.64 -0.82
CA TYR A 87 -7.67 10.49 0.03
C TYR A 87 -7.15 11.86 0.49
N HIS A 88 -7.41 12.92 -0.28
CA HIS A 88 -7.29 14.31 0.15
C HIS A 88 -8.08 14.58 1.44
N SER A 89 -9.41 14.34 1.42
CA SER A 89 -10.28 14.53 2.57
C SER A 89 -9.88 13.66 3.76
N PHE A 90 -9.52 12.39 3.51
CA PHE A 90 -9.03 11.49 4.54
C PHE A 90 -7.82 12.08 5.28
N MET A 91 -6.81 12.54 4.54
CA MET A 91 -5.60 13.06 5.16
C MET A 91 -5.82 14.35 5.95
N TYR A 92 -6.68 15.24 5.45
CA TYR A 92 -7.03 16.46 6.18
C TYR A 92 -7.87 16.17 7.42
N LYS A 93 -8.81 15.22 7.34
CA LYS A 93 -9.64 14.79 8.48
C LYS A 93 -8.81 14.17 9.59
N HIS A 94 -7.88 13.28 9.24
CA HIS A 94 -7.16 12.46 10.21
C HIS A 94 -5.83 13.06 10.67
N PHE A 95 -5.18 13.92 9.87
CA PHE A 95 -3.82 14.36 10.17
C PHE A 95 -3.56 15.84 9.88
N PHE A 96 -3.61 16.29 8.62
CA PHE A 96 -3.05 17.60 8.23
C PHE A 96 -3.72 18.81 8.87
N SER A 97 -5.03 18.75 9.19
CA SER A 97 -5.72 19.86 9.86
C SER A 97 -5.39 19.98 11.36
N HIS A 98 -4.62 19.06 11.91
CA HIS A 98 -4.39 18.94 13.36
C HIS A 98 -2.93 19.12 13.76
N VAL A 99 -2.05 19.43 12.80
CA VAL A 99 -0.61 19.63 13.00
C VAL A 99 -0.12 20.89 12.27
N ASP A 100 1.07 21.37 12.63
CA ASP A 100 1.68 22.60 12.10
C ASP A 100 2.40 22.42 10.75
N ILE A 101 1.95 21.50 9.90
CA ILE A 101 2.51 21.29 8.56
C ILE A 101 2.08 22.42 7.61
N PRO A 102 3.00 23.04 6.85
CA PRO A 102 2.63 24.06 5.87
C PRO A 102 1.89 23.43 4.68
N PRO A 103 0.78 24.03 4.18
CA PRO A 103 0.03 23.47 3.06
C PRO A 103 0.86 23.20 1.79
N GLN A 104 1.86 24.04 1.51
CA GLN A 104 2.76 23.87 0.37
C GLN A 104 3.69 22.65 0.47
N ASN A 105 3.86 22.10 1.68
CA ASN A 105 4.66 20.91 1.93
C ASN A 105 3.85 19.61 1.77
N ILE A 106 2.55 19.69 1.50
CA ILE A 106 1.66 18.54 1.33
C ILE A 106 1.57 18.18 -0.15
N ASN A 107 2.01 16.98 -0.52
CA ASN A 107 1.91 16.46 -1.88
C ASN A 107 0.99 15.24 -1.92
N ILE A 108 -0.13 15.39 -2.61
CA ILE A 108 -1.08 14.31 -2.94
C ILE A 108 -1.26 14.34 -4.47
N LEU A 109 -1.39 13.17 -5.09
CA LEU A 109 -1.65 13.05 -6.53
C LEU A 109 -2.98 13.73 -6.89
N ASN A 110 -3.01 14.51 -7.96
CA ASN A 110 -4.26 15.13 -8.43
C ASN A 110 -5.06 14.17 -9.32
N GLY A 111 -6.00 13.43 -8.73
CA GLY A 111 -6.89 12.52 -9.44
C GLY A 111 -7.88 13.17 -10.42
N GLU A 112 -7.99 14.50 -10.41
CA GLU A 112 -8.82 15.31 -11.32
C GLU A 112 -7.99 16.01 -12.42
N ALA A 113 -6.69 15.71 -12.53
CA ALA A 113 -5.82 16.30 -13.55
C ALA A 113 -6.29 15.94 -14.98
N THR A 114 -6.20 16.90 -15.89
CA THR A 114 -6.54 16.70 -17.32
C THR A 114 -5.61 15.70 -17.99
N ASP A 115 -4.33 15.70 -17.64
CA ASP A 115 -3.34 14.70 -18.05
C ASP A 115 -2.79 13.96 -16.83
N LEU A 116 -3.39 12.82 -16.52
CA LEU A 116 -3.01 11.97 -15.39
C LEU A 116 -1.58 11.42 -15.53
N THR A 117 -1.09 11.21 -16.77
CA THR A 117 0.28 10.72 -17.00
C THR A 117 1.30 11.81 -16.69
N ALA A 118 1.01 13.05 -17.12
CA ALA A 118 1.84 14.20 -16.78
C ALA A 118 1.84 14.46 -15.26
N GLU A 119 0.71 14.32 -14.57
CA GLU A 119 0.66 14.44 -13.11
C GLU A 119 1.50 13.36 -12.41
N CYS A 120 1.45 12.10 -12.85
CA CYS A 120 2.31 11.03 -12.33
C CYS A 120 3.80 11.37 -12.47
N ALA A 121 4.19 11.87 -13.64
CA ALA A 121 5.56 12.27 -13.91
C ALA A 121 6.00 13.48 -13.06
N ALA A 122 5.14 14.47 -12.92
CA ALA A 122 5.38 15.64 -12.09
C ALA A 122 5.49 15.26 -10.60
N PHE A 123 4.75 14.26 -10.14
CA PHE A 123 4.85 13.74 -8.77
C PHE A 123 6.22 13.11 -8.49
N GLU A 124 6.74 12.28 -9.40
CA GLU A 124 8.10 11.72 -9.30
C GLU A 124 9.19 12.81 -9.35
N GLN A 125 9.00 13.84 -10.19
CA GLN A 125 9.91 14.98 -10.23
C GLN A 125 9.88 15.78 -8.93
N ARG A 126 8.72 15.98 -8.30
CA ARG A 126 8.62 16.61 -6.98
C ARG A 126 9.37 15.81 -5.92
N ILE A 127 9.24 14.48 -5.90
CA ILE A 127 10.03 13.61 -5.01
C ILE A 127 11.53 13.83 -5.26
N ALA A 128 11.95 13.87 -6.52
CA ALA A 128 13.34 14.12 -6.92
C ALA A 128 13.91 15.44 -6.41
N LEU A 129 13.10 16.51 -6.46
CA LEU A 129 13.50 17.86 -6.06
C LEU A 129 13.83 17.94 -4.57
N TYR A 130 13.19 17.12 -3.73
CA TYR A 130 13.54 16.98 -2.31
C TYR A 130 14.63 15.93 -2.07
N GLY A 131 15.23 15.39 -3.13
CA GLY A 131 16.27 14.37 -3.06
C GLY A 131 15.76 12.96 -2.78
N GLY A 132 14.45 12.72 -2.77
CA GLY A 132 13.83 11.43 -2.42
C GLY A 132 13.12 11.44 -1.05
N ILE A 133 12.58 10.30 -0.65
CA ILE A 133 11.83 10.15 0.61
C ILE A 133 12.73 9.60 1.72
N GLU A 134 12.73 10.22 2.90
CA GLU A 134 13.53 9.78 4.06
C GLU A 134 12.90 8.55 4.72
N LEU A 135 11.60 8.62 5.01
CA LEU A 135 10.85 7.50 5.55
C LEU A 135 9.53 7.36 4.82
N PHE A 136 9.24 6.16 4.34
CA PHE A 136 7.97 5.85 3.70
C PHE A 136 7.15 4.93 4.62
N LEU A 137 6.11 5.48 5.24
CA LEU A 137 5.13 4.67 5.97
C LEU A 137 4.14 4.08 4.97
N GLY A 138 3.95 2.76 5.01
CA GLY A 138 3.03 2.00 4.20
C GLY A 138 2.09 1.13 5.03
N GLY A 139 0.94 0.79 4.46
CA GLY A 139 0.13 -0.34 4.91
C GLY A 139 0.28 -1.50 3.93
N VAL A 140 -0.22 -2.68 4.32
CA VAL A 140 -0.35 -3.83 3.41
C VAL A 140 -1.80 -4.30 3.31
N GLY A 141 -2.24 -4.61 2.10
CA GLY A 141 -3.52 -5.28 1.81
C GLY A 141 -3.52 -6.78 2.18
N PRO A 142 -4.69 -7.43 2.28
CA PRO A 142 -4.78 -8.87 2.56
C PRO A 142 -4.15 -9.76 1.46
N ASP A 143 -4.05 -9.24 0.24
CA ASP A 143 -3.39 -9.82 -0.93
C ASP A 143 -1.90 -9.40 -1.06
N GLY A 144 -1.35 -8.70 -0.07
CA GLY A 144 0.03 -8.23 -0.07
C GLY A 144 0.31 -6.98 -0.92
N HIS A 145 -0.70 -6.24 -1.39
CA HIS A 145 -0.45 -4.97 -2.07
C HIS A 145 0.10 -3.90 -1.11
N ILE A 146 0.98 -3.04 -1.62
CA ILE A 146 1.36 -1.76 -0.98
C ILE A 146 0.89 -0.62 -1.89
N ALA A 147 0.19 0.38 -1.35
CA ALA A 147 -0.59 1.35 -2.15
C ALA A 147 -1.58 0.59 -3.08
N PHE A 148 -1.92 1.14 -4.25
CA PHE A 148 -2.63 0.38 -5.29
C PHE A 148 -1.70 -0.46 -6.18
N ASN A 149 -0.56 -0.93 -5.68
CA ASN A 149 0.26 -1.93 -6.39
C ASN A 149 -0.29 -3.34 -6.17
N GLU A 150 -1.44 -3.60 -6.79
CA GLU A 150 -2.14 -4.88 -6.75
C GLU A 150 -1.31 -6.05 -7.31
N PRO A 151 -1.66 -7.31 -6.97
CA PRO A 151 -1.00 -8.50 -7.52
C PRO A 151 -0.80 -8.44 -9.04
N GLY A 152 0.42 -8.77 -9.48
CA GLY A 152 0.86 -8.67 -10.87
C GLY A 152 1.54 -7.34 -11.22
N SER A 153 1.50 -6.34 -10.33
CA SER A 153 2.22 -5.07 -10.52
C SER A 153 3.73 -5.30 -10.64
N SER A 154 4.37 -4.66 -11.61
CA SER A 154 5.83 -4.74 -11.76
C SER A 154 6.54 -4.28 -10.48
N LEU A 155 7.51 -5.06 -10.01
CA LEU A 155 8.35 -4.69 -8.86
C LEU A 155 9.27 -3.50 -9.17
N ASN A 156 9.41 -3.12 -10.45
CA ASN A 156 10.14 -1.94 -10.90
C ASN A 156 9.18 -0.81 -11.37
N SER A 157 7.90 -0.88 -11.00
CA SER A 157 6.89 0.11 -11.36
C SER A 157 7.19 1.50 -10.77
N ARG A 158 6.82 2.54 -11.53
CA ARG A 158 6.80 3.95 -11.14
C ARG A 158 5.37 4.42 -10.86
N THR A 159 5.24 5.67 -10.42
CA THR A 159 3.95 6.35 -10.26
C THR A 159 3.15 6.28 -11.57
N ARG A 160 1.90 5.81 -11.49
CA ARG A 160 1.06 5.55 -12.66
C ARG A 160 -0.43 5.58 -12.33
N VAL A 161 -1.25 5.67 -13.37
CA VAL A 161 -2.66 5.32 -13.30
C VAL A 161 -2.80 3.80 -13.23
N LYS A 162 -3.68 3.32 -12.35
CA LYS A 162 -3.97 1.90 -12.14
C LYS A 162 -5.48 1.69 -12.11
N THR A 163 -5.96 0.75 -12.92
CA THR A 163 -7.32 0.22 -12.81
C THR A 163 -7.41 -0.66 -11.58
N LEU A 164 -8.42 -0.44 -10.73
CA LEU A 164 -8.62 -1.22 -9.52
C LEU A 164 -9.20 -2.59 -9.85
N ALA A 165 -8.69 -3.63 -9.21
CA ALA A 165 -9.24 -4.97 -9.27
C ALA A 165 -10.60 -5.03 -8.57
N TYR A 166 -11.39 -6.05 -8.92
CA TYR A 166 -12.73 -6.22 -8.36
C TYR A 166 -12.71 -6.38 -6.83
N ASP A 167 -11.73 -7.12 -6.29
CA ASP A 167 -11.60 -7.32 -4.83
C ASP A 167 -11.33 -6.00 -4.09
N THR A 168 -10.52 -5.11 -4.67
CA THR A 168 -10.28 -3.76 -4.15
C THR A 168 -11.55 -2.93 -4.18
N ILE A 169 -12.31 -2.99 -5.27
CA ILE A 169 -13.60 -2.31 -5.40
C ILE A 169 -14.59 -2.83 -4.34
N LEU A 170 -14.67 -4.15 -4.16
CA LEU A 170 -15.53 -4.78 -3.17
C LEU A 170 -15.14 -4.37 -1.74
N ALA A 171 -13.85 -4.43 -1.41
CA ALA A 171 -13.32 -4.05 -0.10
C ALA A 171 -13.57 -2.56 0.22
N ASN A 172 -13.43 -1.68 -0.78
CA ASN A 172 -13.60 -0.24 -0.60
C ASN A 172 -15.06 0.19 -0.67
N SER A 173 -15.97 -0.62 -1.21
CA SER A 173 -17.41 -0.31 -1.27
C SER A 173 -18.01 0.03 0.09
N ARG A 174 -17.46 -0.50 1.19
CA ARG A 174 -17.84 -0.15 2.58
C ARG A 174 -17.78 1.34 2.89
N PHE A 175 -16.90 2.08 2.21
CA PHE A 175 -16.77 3.54 2.33
C PHE A 175 -17.77 4.29 1.44
N PHE A 176 -18.28 3.64 0.40
CA PHE A 176 -19.23 4.20 -0.57
C PHE A 176 -20.67 3.69 -0.35
N GLY A 177 -21.03 3.43 0.91
CA GLY A 177 -22.37 2.95 1.28
C GLY A 177 -22.66 1.50 0.87
N ASN A 178 -21.63 0.66 0.79
CA ASN A 178 -21.67 -0.72 0.30
C ASN A 178 -22.14 -0.84 -1.17
N ASP A 179 -21.91 0.20 -1.97
CA ASP A 179 -22.29 0.24 -3.39
C ASP A 179 -21.04 0.26 -4.28
N VAL A 180 -20.75 -0.88 -4.90
CA VAL A 180 -19.60 -1.07 -5.81
C VAL A 180 -19.64 -0.16 -7.03
N THR A 181 -20.80 0.37 -7.40
CA THR A 181 -20.94 1.26 -8.58
C THR A 181 -20.43 2.66 -8.31
N LYS A 182 -20.38 3.07 -7.03
CA LYS A 182 -19.90 4.38 -6.59
C LYS A 182 -18.39 4.42 -6.34
N VAL A 183 -17.74 3.26 -6.29
CA VAL A 183 -16.29 3.18 -6.10
C VAL A 183 -15.60 3.57 -7.41
N PRO A 184 -14.65 4.53 -7.39
CA PRO A 184 -13.86 4.86 -8.57
C PRO A 184 -13.17 3.63 -9.17
N ARG A 185 -13.14 3.53 -10.51
CA ARG A 185 -12.56 2.36 -11.21
C ARG A 185 -11.05 2.46 -11.39
N MET A 186 -10.49 3.64 -11.22
CA MET A 186 -9.07 3.92 -11.38
C MET A 186 -8.56 4.75 -10.21
N ALA A 187 -7.28 4.59 -9.92
CA ALA A 187 -6.53 5.42 -8.99
C ALA A 187 -5.18 5.78 -9.60
N MET A 188 -4.60 6.87 -9.13
CA MET A 188 -3.18 7.14 -9.30
C MET A 188 -2.46 6.60 -8.08
N THR A 189 -1.30 5.97 -8.28
CA THR A 189 -0.51 5.36 -7.21
C THR A 189 0.96 5.49 -7.48
N VAL A 190 1.75 5.70 -6.44
CA VAL A 190 3.21 5.49 -6.48
C VAL A 190 3.50 4.03 -6.82
N GLY A 191 4.61 3.80 -7.51
CA GLY A 191 5.04 2.44 -7.87
C GLY A 191 5.87 1.78 -6.77
N ILE A 192 6.08 0.47 -6.90
CA ILE A 192 6.95 -0.29 -5.98
C ILE A 192 8.36 0.27 -5.99
N LYS A 193 8.92 0.63 -7.16
CA LYS A 193 10.25 1.24 -7.23
C LYS A 193 10.30 2.57 -6.49
N THR A 194 9.26 3.39 -6.63
CA THR A 194 9.15 4.69 -5.97
C THR A 194 9.23 4.54 -4.45
N ILE A 195 8.50 3.57 -3.88
CA ILE A 195 8.57 3.24 -2.45
C ILE A 195 9.96 2.73 -2.08
N MET A 196 10.52 1.81 -2.86
CA MET A 196 11.81 1.14 -2.61
C MET A 196 13.04 2.05 -2.79
N GLU A 197 12.89 3.23 -3.36
CA GLU A 197 13.94 4.25 -3.45
C GLU A 197 14.03 5.15 -2.21
N SER A 198 13.09 5.02 -1.27
CA SER A 198 13.12 5.69 0.03
C SER A 198 14.34 5.25 0.86
N ARG A 199 14.78 6.06 1.83
CA ARG A 199 15.90 5.66 2.71
C ARG A 199 15.44 4.60 3.69
N GLU A 200 14.23 4.73 4.22
CA GLU A 200 13.56 3.75 5.05
C GLU A 200 12.14 3.46 4.54
N VAL A 201 11.70 2.21 4.71
CA VAL A 201 10.30 1.82 4.46
C VAL A 201 9.77 1.12 5.70
N VAL A 202 8.66 1.61 6.23
CA VAL A 202 7.98 1.08 7.41
C VAL A 202 6.60 0.60 6.98
N ILE A 203 6.28 -0.69 7.15
CA ILE A 203 4.95 -1.24 6.89
C ILE A 203 4.24 -1.56 8.19
N VAL A 204 2.99 -1.09 8.31
CA VAL A 204 2.05 -1.54 9.35
C VAL A 204 1.16 -2.67 8.83
N ALA A 205 1.10 -3.77 9.57
CA ALA A 205 0.24 -4.91 9.27
C ALA A 205 -0.46 -5.40 10.54
N THR A 206 -1.77 -5.13 10.69
CA THR A 206 -2.51 -5.49 11.89
C THR A 206 -3.77 -6.29 11.59
N GLY A 207 -4.08 -7.25 12.46
CA GLY A 207 -5.23 -8.15 12.40
C GLY A 207 -5.01 -9.42 11.57
N ALA A 208 -5.76 -10.47 11.92
CA ALA A 208 -5.64 -11.81 11.35
C ALA A 208 -5.82 -11.85 9.82
N HIS A 209 -6.67 -10.97 9.28
CA HIS A 209 -6.90 -10.83 7.84
C HIS A 209 -5.65 -10.39 7.04
N LYS A 210 -4.53 -10.05 7.70
CA LYS A 210 -3.24 -9.73 7.07
C LYS A 210 -2.20 -10.84 7.24
N ALA A 211 -2.49 -11.91 7.97
CA ALA A 211 -1.51 -12.95 8.31
C ALA A 211 -0.89 -13.62 7.08
N ILE A 212 -1.71 -13.95 6.07
CA ILE A 212 -1.23 -14.52 4.81
C ILE A 212 -0.30 -13.53 4.10
N ALA A 213 -0.68 -12.27 3.95
CA ALA A 213 0.16 -11.25 3.32
C ALA A 213 1.52 -11.12 4.02
N VAL A 214 1.54 -11.12 5.36
CA VAL A 214 2.77 -11.05 6.16
C VAL A 214 3.65 -12.29 5.94
N GLN A 215 3.07 -13.49 5.95
CA GLN A 215 3.79 -14.73 5.64
C GLN A 215 4.41 -14.69 4.24
N LYS A 216 3.61 -14.36 3.22
CA LYS A 216 4.05 -14.26 1.83
C LYS A 216 5.13 -13.19 1.63
N GLY A 217 5.03 -12.08 2.35
CA GLY A 217 6.01 -10.99 2.30
C GLY A 217 7.35 -11.31 2.99
N LEU A 218 7.34 -12.14 4.03
CA LEU A 218 8.52 -12.37 4.89
C LEU A 218 9.19 -13.74 4.71
N GLU A 219 8.42 -14.81 4.51
CA GLU A 219 8.95 -16.18 4.47
C GLU A 219 9.10 -16.73 3.05
N GLU A 220 8.33 -16.23 2.09
CA GLU A 220 8.37 -16.69 0.70
C GLU A 220 9.29 -15.85 -0.17
N ALA A 221 9.58 -16.37 -1.37
CA ALA A 221 10.43 -15.69 -2.33
C ALA A 221 9.78 -14.39 -2.86
N VAL A 222 10.63 -13.45 -3.30
CA VAL A 222 10.20 -12.22 -3.96
C VAL A 222 9.30 -12.54 -5.17
N ASN A 223 8.08 -12.01 -5.16
CA ASN A 223 7.05 -12.33 -6.14
C ASN A 223 6.11 -11.13 -6.37
N HIS A 224 5.87 -10.77 -7.63
CA HIS A 224 4.97 -9.67 -8.00
C HIS A 224 3.48 -9.90 -7.67
N MET A 225 3.09 -11.14 -7.34
CA MET A 225 1.76 -11.45 -6.82
C MET A 225 1.58 -11.01 -5.36
N TRP A 226 2.69 -10.85 -4.62
CA TRP A 226 2.71 -10.38 -3.24
C TRP A 226 3.70 -9.23 -3.14
N THR A 227 3.30 -8.04 -3.60
CA THR A 227 4.25 -6.91 -3.76
C THR A 227 4.96 -6.50 -2.47
N LEU A 228 4.40 -6.81 -1.29
CA LEU A 228 5.08 -6.71 0.00
C LEU A 228 6.45 -7.41 0.02
N SER A 229 6.60 -8.55 -0.68
CA SER A 229 7.85 -9.31 -0.78
C SER A 229 8.99 -8.51 -1.39
N ALA A 230 8.70 -7.41 -2.13
CA ALA A 230 9.72 -6.50 -2.64
C ALA A 230 10.61 -5.93 -1.52
N LEU A 231 10.08 -5.76 -0.31
CA LEU A 231 10.83 -5.23 0.83
C LEU A 231 12.05 -6.06 1.20
N GLN A 232 12.07 -7.35 0.85
CA GLN A 232 13.26 -8.20 1.07
C GLN A 232 14.50 -7.66 0.32
N LEU A 233 14.29 -6.85 -0.72
CA LEU A 233 15.34 -6.20 -1.50
C LEU A 233 15.70 -4.80 -0.97
N HIS A 234 14.97 -4.27 0.00
CA HIS A 234 15.19 -2.92 0.54
C HIS A 234 16.38 -2.91 1.52
N GLN A 235 17.10 -1.79 1.60
CA GLN A 235 18.24 -1.67 2.52
C GLN A 235 17.82 -1.52 3.99
N HIS A 236 16.75 -0.76 4.23
CA HIS A 236 16.22 -0.49 5.57
C HIS A 236 14.70 -0.73 5.66
N PRO A 237 14.21 -1.97 5.47
CA PRO A 237 12.81 -2.30 5.65
C PRO A 237 12.50 -2.62 7.12
N LEU A 238 11.36 -2.12 7.59
CA LEU A 238 10.77 -2.38 8.88
C LEU A 238 9.31 -2.80 8.68
N VAL A 239 8.92 -3.95 9.21
CA VAL A 239 7.53 -4.38 9.30
C VAL A 239 7.14 -4.36 10.77
N VAL A 240 6.05 -3.68 11.10
CA VAL A 240 5.49 -3.66 12.45
C VAL A 240 4.11 -4.31 12.38
N CYS A 241 3.92 -5.36 13.16
CA CYS A 241 2.69 -6.12 13.19
C CYS A 241 2.18 -6.36 14.61
N ASP A 242 0.88 -6.64 14.72
CA ASP A 242 0.30 -7.22 15.92
C ASP A 242 0.42 -8.76 15.91
N ARG A 243 0.09 -9.40 17.02
CA ARG A 243 0.11 -10.87 17.14
C ARG A 243 -0.76 -11.54 16.09
N ASP A 244 -1.97 -11.02 15.86
CA ASP A 244 -2.93 -11.61 14.93
C ASP A 244 -2.40 -11.63 13.49
N ALA A 245 -1.66 -10.61 13.05
CA ALA A 245 -1.03 -10.60 11.73
C ALA A 245 0.16 -11.59 11.59
N THR A 246 0.51 -12.34 12.64
CA THR A 246 1.57 -13.36 12.62
C THR A 246 1.06 -14.80 12.61
N LEU A 247 -0.25 -15.02 12.58
CA LEU A 247 -0.86 -16.36 12.71
C LEU A 247 -0.40 -17.37 11.66
N GLU A 248 -0.02 -16.92 10.47
CA GLU A 248 0.47 -17.77 9.38
C GLU A 248 2.01 -17.87 9.34
N LEU A 249 2.72 -17.15 10.21
CA LEU A 249 4.18 -17.27 10.32
C LEU A 249 4.56 -18.55 11.07
N LYS A 250 5.72 -19.11 10.73
CA LYS A 250 6.30 -20.19 11.52
C LYS A 250 6.64 -19.67 12.91
N VAL A 251 6.38 -20.50 13.92
CA VAL A 251 6.75 -20.20 15.32
C VAL A 251 8.24 -19.82 15.45
N LYS A 252 9.12 -20.49 14.68
CA LYS A 252 10.55 -20.18 14.66
C LYS A 252 10.84 -18.77 14.12
N THR A 253 10.10 -18.31 13.13
CA THR A 253 10.24 -16.97 12.54
C THR A 253 9.87 -15.89 13.55
N VAL A 254 8.72 -16.06 14.23
CA VAL A 254 8.28 -15.15 15.30
C VAL A 254 9.33 -15.06 16.41
N ARG A 255 9.74 -16.21 16.96
CA ARG A 255 10.76 -16.26 18.03
C ARG A 255 12.09 -15.66 17.59
N TYR A 256 12.49 -15.84 16.33
CA TYR A 256 13.71 -15.26 15.78
C TYR A 256 13.67 -13.73 15.86
N PHE A 257 12.62 -13.09 15.35
CA PHE A 257 12.52 -11.63 15.38
C PHE A 257 12.37 -11.06 16.79
N GLU A 258 11.60 -11.72 17.67
CA GLU A 258 11.50 -11.32 19.09
C GLU A 258 12.86 -11.37 19.78
N SER A 259 13.64 -12.43 19.55
CA SER A 259 14.98 -12.58 20.14
C SER A 259 15.97 -11.53 19.62
N ILE A 260 15.88 -11.12 18.36
CA ILE A 260 16.69 -10.02 17.81
C ILE A 260 16.36 -8.71 18.53
N GLU A 261 15.07 -8.42 18.70
CA GLU A 261 14.63 -7.21 19.38
C GLU A 261 15.11 -7.18 20.84
N GLN A 262 14.94 -8.28 21.57
CA GLN A 262 15.36 -8.41 22.98
C GLN A 262 16.87 -8.29 23.17
N ALA A 263 17.65 -8.87 22.25
CA ALA A 263 19.10 -8.80 22.34
C ALA A 263 19.64 -7.37 22.15
N GLY A 264 18.84 -6.45 21.61
CA GLY A 264 19.27 -5.08 21.32
C GLY A 264 20.43 -4.99 20.31
N THR A 265 20.77 -6.11 19.67
CA THR A 265 21.93 -6.25 18.77
C THR A 265 21.70 -5.67 17.39
N ASP A 266 20.46 -5.31 17.06
CA ASP A 266 20.20 -4.52 15.88
C ASP A 266 20.64 -3.08 16.17
N ALA A 267 21.75 -2.66 15.57
CA ALA A 267 22.19 -1.27 15.57
C ALA A 267 21.15 -0.30 14.96
N ARG A 268 19.96 -0.79 14.56
CA ARG A 268 18.77 -0.03 14.14
C ARG A 268 17.61 -0.07 15.16
N THR A 269 17.61 -0.98 16.16
CA THR A 269 16.63 -1.03 17.26
C THR A 269 16.95 -0.03 18.38
N GLN A 270 18.22 0.33 18.56
CA GLN A 270 18.68 1.40 19.47
C GLN A 270 19.63 2.42 18.79
N GLY A 271 19.63 2.44 17.46
CA GLY A 271 20.71 2.98 16.63
C GLY A 271 20.86 4.50 16.56
N PRO A 272 22.11 5.03 16.57
CA PRO A 272 22.38 6.44 16.28
C PRO A 272 21.97 6.81 14.85
N ALA A 273 21.89 8.12 14.57
CA ALA A 273 21.38 8.69 13.33
C ALA A 273 21.83 7.91 12.09
N LEU A 274 20.88 7.52 11.24
CA LEU A 274 21.22 7.07 9.89
C LEU A 274 22.00 8.22 9.26
N VAL A 275 23.26 7.97 8.94
CA VAL A 275 24.12 8.92 8.24
C VAL A 275 23.41 9.22 6.92
N TYR A 276 22.98 10.48 6.76
CA TYR A 276 22.48 11.01 5.51
C TYR A 276 23.50 10.67 4.42
N ARG A 277 23.14 9.73 3.56
CA ARG A 277 23.86 9.49 2.32
C ARG A 277 23.03 10.15 1.25
N PRO A 278 23.55 11.20 0.57
CA PRO A 278 22.88 11.75 -0.59
C PRO A 278 22.84 10.66 -1.65
N ARG A 279 21.74 9.91 -1.70
CA ARG A 279 21.34 9.22 -2.91
C ARG A 279 20.86 10.33 -3.84
N THR A 280 21.52 10.49 -4.97
CA THR A 280 20.93 11.20 -6.10
C THR A 280 19.72 10.38 -6.52
N TYR A 281 18.52 10.80 -6.13
CA TYR A 281 17.32 10.26 -6.74
C TYR A 281 17.40 10.58 -8.23
N VAL A 282 17.47 9.55 -9.07
CA VAL A 282 17.49 9.70 -10.53
C VAL A 282 16.09 9.32 -11.01
N PRO A 283 15.29 10.28 -11.52
CA PRO A 283 14.02 9.97 -12.14
C PRO A 283 14.22 8.91 -13.22
N GLY A 284 13.34 7.92 -13.29
CA GLY A 284 13.35 6.97 -14.41
C GLY A 284 13.08 7.70 -15.74
N PRO A 285 13.59 7.20 -16.88
CA PRO A 285 13.29 7.80 -18.18
C PRO A 285 11.76 7.77 -18.42
N MET A 286 11.21 8.91 -18.80
CA MET A 286 9.80 9.04 -19.19
C MET A 286 9.47 8.08 -20.34
N PRO A 287 8.31 7.40 -20.34
CA PRO A 287 7.77 6.88 -21.58
C PRO A 287 7.55 8.08 -22.50
N LYS A 288 8.29 8.14 -23.61
CA LYS A 288 8.05 9.14 -24.64
C LYS A 288 6.62 8.94 -25.14
N THR A 289 5.82 10.01 -25.14
CA THR A 289 4.58 10.08 -25.93
C THR A 289 4.89 9.55 -27.33
N PRO A 290 4.05 8.70 -27.94
CA PRO A 290 4.30 8.25 -29.30
C PRO A 290 4.31 9.49 -30.18
N LYS A 291 5.51 9.91 -30.62
CA LYS A 291 5.62 10.86 -31.71
C LYS A 291 4.96 10.18 -32.89
N THR A 292 3.98 10.84 -33.51
CA THR A 292 3.46 10.48 -34.82
C THR A 292 4.66 10.40 -35.75
N ALA A 293 5.16 9.18 -35.98
CA ALA A 293 6.24 8.96 -36.91
C ALA A 293 5.65 9.22 -38.30
N GLN A 294 6.10 10.29 -38.94
CA GLN A 294 6.04 10.36 -40.39
C GLN A 294 6.83 9.15 -40.91
N GLN A 295 6.10 8.21 -41.50
CA GLN A 295 6.66 7.04 -42.16
C GLN A 295 7.47 7.52 -43.37
N GLU A 296 8.79 7.50 -43.26
CA GLU A 296 9.64 7.35 -44.43
C GLU A 296 9.52 5.90 -44.90
N THR A 297 9.04 5.71 -46.12
CA THR A 297 8.90 4.41 -46.79
C THR A 297 10.29 3.79 -47.01
N PRO A 298 10.57 2.58 -46.52
CA PRO A 298 11.77 1.86 -46.90
C PRO A 298 11.62 1.25 -48.29
N ASP A 299 12.74 1.26 -49.00
CA ASP A 299 12.90 0.74 -50.37
C ASP A 299 12.54 -0.76 -50.47
N ARG A 300 12.08 -1.14 -51.66
CA ARG A 300 11.39 -2.41 -51.96
C ARG A 300 12.18 -3.66 -51.53
N THR A 301 11.49 -4.60 -50.88
CA THR A 301 11.97 -5.97 -50.65
C THR A 301 11.71 -6.83 -51.90
N PRO A 302 12.66 -7.68 -52.37
CA PRO A 302 12.45 -8.50 -53.57
C PRO A 302 11.43 -9.63 -53.31
N GLU A 303 10.46 -9.79 -54.22
CA GLU A 303 9.47 -10.86 -54.22
C GLU A 303 10.12 -12.24 -54.41
N LYS A 304 9.89 -13.16 -53.47
CA LYS A 304 10.07 -14.60 -53.69
C LYS A 304 8.71 -15.22 -53.97
N VAL A 305 8.58 -15.81 -55.15
CA VAL A 305 7.42 -16.60 -55.60
C VAL A 305 7.22 -17.81 -54.67
N PRO A 306 5.99 -18.09 -54.17
CA PRO A 306 5.73 -19.28 -53.37
C PRO A 306 5.82 -20.55 -54.23
N LYS A 307 6.61 -21.53 -53.78
CA LYS A 307 6.52 -22.91 -54.27
C LYS A 307 5.40 -23.64 -53.53
N ASP A 308 4.61 -24.39 -54.28
CA ASP A 308 3.44 -25.16 -53.88
C ASP A 308 3.55 -25.87 -52.52
N LEU A 309 2.75 -25.45 -51.55
CA LEU A 309 2.43 -26.23 -50.36
C LEU A 309 1.18 -27.06 -50.65
N ARG A 310 1.36 -28.34 -50.98
CA ARG A 310 0.26 -29.31 -51.06
C ARG A 310 -0.15 -29.73 -49.64
N ILE A 311 -1.41 -29.50 -49.30
CA ILE A 311 -2.05 -30.00 -48.08
C ILE A 311 -2.32 -31.50 -48.28
N ASN A 312 -1.78 -32.34 -47.40
CA ASN A 312 -1.98 -33.78 -47.41
C ASN A 312 -3.17 -34.10 -46.48
N THR A 313 -4.34 -34.43 -47.05
CA THR A 313 -5.61 -34.65 -46.32
C THR A 313 -5.87 -36.11 -45.96
N GLU A 314 -4.83 -36.91 -45.71
CA GLU A 314 -4.99 -38.31 -45.32
C GLU A 314 -4.30 -38.58 -43.97
N LEU A 315 -5.04 -38.38 -42.88
CA LEU A 315 -4.82 -39.10 -41.64
C LEU A 315 -6.14 -39.78 -41.26
N HIS A 316 -6.21 -41.06 -41.59
CA HIS A 316 -7.20 -41.98 -41.03
C HIS A 316 -6.91 -42.14 -39.54
N HIS A 317 -7.87 -41.78 -38.68
CA HIS A 317 -7.92 -42.31 -37.32
C HIS A 317 -9.06 -43.31 -37.25
N ALA A 318 -8.70 -44.58 -37.10
CA ALA A 318 -9.64 -45.64 -36.76
C ALA A 318 -10.19 -45.39 -35.35
N MET A 319 -11.51 -45.51 -35.23
CA MET A 319 -12.23 -45.63 -33.98
C MET A 319 -12.01 -47.05 -33.44
N GLU A 320 -11.50 -47.17 -32.23
CA GLU A 320 -11.75 -48.34 -31.38
C GLU A 320 -12.23 -47.83 -30.02
N ASP A 321 -13.42 -48.34 -29.67
CA ASP A 321 -14.09 -48.21 -28.39
C ASP A 321 -13.26 -48.88 -27.29
N ASP A 322 -13.15 -48.26 -26.11
CA ASP A 322 -13.03 -49.02 -24.86
C ASP A 322 -13.59 -48.24 -23.66
N GLU A 323 -14.75 -48.72 -23.24
CA GLU A 323 -15.26 -48.87 -21.87
C GLU A 323 -15.15 -47.74 -20.84
N LEU A 324 -16.29 -47.04 -20.70
CA LEU A 324 -16.75 -46.40 -19.46
C LEU A 324 -17.06 -47.46 -18.39
N THR A 325 -16.36 -47.43 -17.26
CA THR A 325 -16.83 -48.01 -16.00
C THR A 325 -16.85 -46.95 -14.87
N PRO A 326 -17.91 -46.90 -14.04
CA PRO A 326 -18.13 -45.82 -13.08
C PRO A 326 -17.68 -46.14 -11.64
N ASP A 327 -17.57 -45.05 -10.87
CA ASP A 327 -17.66 -44.90 -9.40
C ASP A 327 -16.41 -44.78 -8.52
N SER A 328 -16.33 -43.61 -7.87
CA SER A 328 -16.09 -43.48 -6.42
C SER A 328 -16.56 -42.11 -5.94
N MET A 329 -17.75 -42.08 -5.34
CA MET A 329 -18.33 -40.93 -4.66
C MET A 329 -17.53 -40.55 -3.40
N SER A 330 -16.78 -39.45 -3.45
CA SER A 330 -16.25 -38.79 -2.25
C SER A 330 -15.92 -37.30 -2.45
N SER A 331 -16.90 -36.49 -2.85
CA SER A 331 -16.91 -35.04 -2.58
C SER A 331 -18.21 -34.36 -3.03
N ARG A 332 -19.32 -34.69 -2.36
CA ARG A 332 -20.55 -33.88 -2.39
C ARG A 332 -21.25 -33.91 -1.02
N LEU A 333 -20.80 -33.05 -0.11
CA LEU A 333 -21.55 -32.54 1.06
C LEU A 333 -20.96 -31.14 1.31
N VAL A 334 -21.51 -30.07 0.75
CA VAL A 334 -22.62 -29.22 1.24
C VAL A 334 -22.30 -28.56 2.59
N ASP A 335 -22.07 -27.24 2.49
CA ASP A 335 -22.09 -26.24 3.55
C ASP A 335 -23.21 -26.48 4.57
N SER A 336 -22.85 -26.59 5.84
CA SER A 336 -23.79 -26.41 6.96
C SER A 336 -23.03 -26.23 8.29
N ALA A 337 -22.60 -25.00 8.58
CA ALA A 337 -22.26 -24.55 9.93
C ALA A 337 -22.32 -23.01 10.06
N ILE A 338 -23.47 -22.42 9.73
CA ILE A 338 -23.88 -21.12 10.29
C ILE A 338 -25.27 -21.30 10.87
N GLY A 339 -25.35 -21.40 12.18
CA GLY A 339 -26.60 -21.62 12.89
C GLY A 339 -26.37 -21.84 14.37
N GLY A 340 -26.28 -20.75 15.13
CA GLY A 340 -26.37 -20.79 16.58
C GLY A 340 -25.25 -20.04 17.28
N LEU A 341 -25.45 -18.74 17.48
CA LEU A 341 -25.05 -17.96 18.67
C LEU A 341 -25.48 -16.51 18.44
N ASP A 342 -26.79 -16.29 18.45
CA ASP A 342 -27.36 -14.95 18.59
C ASP A 342 -28.48 -15.08 19.62
N GLY A 343 -28.18 -14.70 20.86
CA GLY A 343 -29.04 -15.05 21.99
C GLY A 343 -28.51 -14.75 23.38
N THR A 344 -27.75 -13.68 23.57
CA THR A 344 -27.66 -12.95 24.86
C THR A 344 -26.83 -11.69 24.66
N ILE A 345 -27.16 -10.61 25.38
CA ILE A 345 -26.61 -9.24 25.30
C ILE A 345 -27.43 -8.30 24.38
N LYS A 346 -28.69 -8.10 24.78
CA LYS A 346 -29.45 -6.86 24.53
C LYS A 346 -30.18 -6.45 25.81
N SER A 347 -29.40 -5.92 26.76
CA SER A 347 -29.78 -5.14 27.95
C SER A 347 -28.44 -4.88 28.62
N ASP A 348 -27.79 -3.73 28.50
CA ASP A 348 -28.25 -2.40 28.83
C ASP A 348 -27.40 -1.41 28.04
N LEU A 349 -27.99 -0.30 27.62
CA LEU A 349 -27.33 1.02 27.43
C LEU A 349 -28.41 1.98 26.92
N ILE A 350 -29.23 2.45 27.87
CA ILE A 350 -30.14 3.57 27.71
C ILE A 350 -29.27 4.84 27.72
N PHE A 351 -29.16 5.54 26.59
CA PHE A 351 -28.71 6.93 26.55
C PHE A 351 -29.91 7.86 26.48
N ASP A 352 -30.05 8.64 27.54
CA ASP A 352 -31.07 9.64 27.78
C ASP A 352 -31.00 10.78 26.74
N ARG A 353 -32.16 11.13 26.19
CA ARG A 353 -32.38 12.29 25.31
C ARG A 353 -33.38 13.21 26.01
N MET A 354 -32.89 14.30 26.59
CA MET A 354 -33.64 15.52 26.89
C MET A 354 -32.64 16.68 26.79
N GLY A 355 -32.89 17.83 26.18
CA GLY A 355 -34.09 18.42 25.62
C GLY A 355 -33.86 19.93 25.63
N THR A 356 -33.76 20.55 24.46
CA THR A 356 -33.72 22.03 24.34
C THR A 356 -35.12 22.51 24.05
N ARG A 357 -35.71 23.35 24.92
CA ARG A 357 -36.77 24.31 24.56
C ARG A 357 -36.90 25.42 25.62
N MET A 358 -36.55 26.63 25.17
CA MET A 358 -37.22 27.93 25.33
C MET A 358 -37.33 28.65 26.69
N THR A 359 -36.75 29.85 26.65
CA THR A 359 -37.15 31.14 27.26
C THR A 359 -38.65 31.36 27.50
N ALA A 360 -39.03 31.88 28.67
CA ALA A 360 -39.60 33.23 28.88
C ALA A 360 -40.26 33.35 30.28
N LEU A 361 -40.00 34.50 30.92
CA LEU A 361 -40.55 35.07 32.17
C LEU A 361 -40.06 34.49 33.50
#